data_AF-A0A7X9PF07-F1
#
_entry.id   AF-A0A7X9PF07-F1
#
_cell.length_a   1.000
_cell.length_b   1.000
_cell.length_c   1.000
_cell.angle_alpha   90.00
_cell.angle_beta   90.00
_cell.angle_gamma   90.00
#
_symmetry.space_group_name_H-M   'P 1'
#
loop_
_entity.id
_entity.type
_entity.pdbx_description
1 polymer ?
#
loop_
_entity_poly.entity_id
_entity_poly.type
_entity_poly.pdbx_seq_one_letter_code
_entity_poly.pdbx_strand_id
1 'polypeptide(L)'
;MPKKSTSTVTEKTSTTAKPAAARPTKKPAKTGTSRKPSSKGNSIKIPLNDGVGLDDDALIKQEPDDSALSQTNGEWNDIINEDPLEILEDPSIALELSEDPVRLYLKEIGQIHLLDADSEFRLAARIEAQIHLEKLINQSKADDPERYKGVFSKLIDETVEAWESLQTSAREMDQHEIPDLALMLAEAQLLKRQWQADDPSYLRSYLDNGLWGKDAQWEKLVRFAFTTFLGMYMMPNSLAENMLANLTKKETMPQASWIKRQLPEETQLKEETDSIKRRADESNQTLIRANLRLVVSIAKRYLGRGISFLDLIQEGNLGLLRAVSKFDPTRGFKFSTYATWWIRQSISRYIAEHARTIRIPVHLFEAITRILRVQRALVQTLGREPTLEELAL
;
A
#
# COMPACT_ATOMS: atom_id res chain seq x y z
N MET A 1 -45.23 21.01 -45.83
CA MET A 1 -44.37 19.92 -46.36
C MET A 1 -43.80 20.33 -47.70
N PRO A 2 -42.52 20.02 -47.99
CA PRO A 2 -41.62 20.95 -48.68
C PRO A 2 -41.37 20.61 -50.16
N LYS A 3 -40.78 21.57 -50.88
CA LYS A 3 -40.31 21.49 -52.27
C LYS A 3 -38.95 22.21 -52.43
N LYS A 4 -38.11 21.66 -53.32
CA LYS A 4 -36.95 22.23 -54.07
C LYS A 4 -35.64 22.40 -53.27
N SER A 5 -34.51 21.73 -53.58
CA SER A 5 -33.66 21.62 -54.79
C SER A 5 -32.71 22.80 -55.03
N THR A 6 -31.47 22.48 -55.46
CA THR A 6 -30.35 23.33 -55.99
C THR A 6 -29.45 23.99 -54.94
N SER A 7 -28.12 24.16 -55.07
CA SER A 7 -27.10 23.87 -56.09
C SER A 7 -25.71 24.24 -55.52
N THR A 8 -24.66 23.70 -56.16
CA THR A 8 -23.21 24.04 -56.16
C THR A 8 -22.81 25.53 -56.00
N VAL A 9 -21.66 25.78 -55.34
CA VAL A 9 -20.78 26.94 -55.52
C VAL A 9 -19.30 26.53 -55.43
N THR A 10 -18.49 27.12 -56.31
CA THR A 10 -17.07 26.93 -56.65
C THR A 10 -16.10 27.90 -55.95
N GLU A 11 -14.83 27.47 -55.81
CA GLU A 11 -13.53 28.18 -55.86
C GLU A 11 -13.29 29.54 -55.16
N LYS A 12 -12.18 29.62 -54.39
CA LYS A 12 -10.99 30.43 -54.77
C LYS A 12 -9.75 30.14 -53.91
N THR A 13 -8.62 30.27 -54.58
CA THR A 13 -7.21 30.06 -54.21
C THR A 13 -6.59 31.27 -53.50
N SER A 14 -5.60 31.05 -52.64
CA SER A 14 -4.49 32.00 -52.44
C SER A 14 -3.22 31.30 -51.93
N THR A 15 -2.15 31.50 -52.70
CA THR A 15 -0.76 31.05 -52.57
C THR A 15 0.10 31.86 -51.59
N THR A 16 1.32 31.35 -51.36
CA THR A 16 2.57 31.95 -50.81
C THR A 16 2.85 31.70 -49.32
N ALA A 17 4.05 31.39 -48.81
CA ALA A 17 5.35 30.93 -49.35
C ALA A 17 6.25 30.53 -48.14
N LYS A 18 7.20 29.61 -48.35
CA LYS A 18 8.30 29.19 -47.42
C LYS A 18 9.41 30.28 -47.34
N PRO A 19 10.24 30.34 -46.29
CA PRO A 19 11.53 29.59 -46.22
C PRO A 19 11.89 29.12 -44.78
N ALA A 20 12.52 27.97 -44.50
CA ALA A 20 13.87 27.45 -44.79
C ALA A 20 15.05 28.09 -43.99
N ALA A 21 15.45 27.37 -42.92
CA ALA A 21 16.81 27.08 -42.40
C ALA A 21 17.78 28.18 -41.91
N ALA A 22 18.19 28.06 -40.63
CA ALA A 22 19.60 28.15 -40.18
C ALA A 22 19.78 27.60 -38.75
N ARG A 23 20.82 26.78 -38.54
CA ARG A 23 21.31 26.22 -37.25
C ARG A 23 22.66 26.91 -36.89
N PRO A 24 23.37 26.54 -35.81
CA PRO A 24 23.56 27.28 -34.56
C PRO A 24 24.95 27.94 -34.40
N THR A 25 25.13 28.84 -33.42
CA THR A 25 26.48 29.30 -33.00
C THR A 25 26.65 29.46 -31.48
N LYS A 26 27.54 28.61 -30.94
CA LYS A 26 28.63 28.82 -29.97
C LYS A 26 28.39 29.47 -28.59
N LYS A 27 28.85 28.71 -27.58
CA LYS A 27 29.27 29.06 -26.19
C LYS A 27 30.07 30.36 -26.08
N PRO A 28 30.18 30.88 -24.84
CA PRO A 28 31.50 30.86 -24.20
C PRO A 28 31.50 30.25 -22.79
N ALA A 29 32.66 29.72 -22.41
CA ALA A 29 33.00 29.19 -21.09
C ALA A 29 33.66 30.27 -20.22
N LYS A 30 33.52 30.16 -18.88
CA LYS A 30 34.48 30.54 -17.82
C LYS A 30 33.89 30.16 -16.45
N THR A 31 34.41 29.11 -15.80
CA THR A 31 35.31 29.15 -14.62
C THR A 31 34.75 29.88 -13.39
N GLY A 32 34.50 29.14 -12.30
CA GLY A 32 34.15 29.72 -10.99
C GLY A 32 34.00 28.66 -9.89
N THR A 33 35.03 28.54 -9.06
CA THR A 33 35.20 27.64 -7.92
C THR A 33 34.46 28.17 -6.67
N SER A 34 33.68 27.34 -5.94
CA SER A 34 33.53 27.41 -4.45
C SER A 34 32.50 26.40 -3.93
N ARG A 35 32.95 25.42 -3.13
CA ARG A 35 32.80 25.32 -1.65
C ARG A 35 31.42 24.88 -1.13
N LYS A 36 31.36 23.62 -0.70
CA LYS A 36 30.43 23.08 0.31
C LYS A 36 30.67 23.74 1.68
N PRO A 37 29.63 24.00 2.49
CA PRO A 37 29.77 24.08 3.93
C PRO A 37 29.40 22.75 4.60
N SER A 38 30.30 22.32 5.48
CA SER A 38 30.12 21.26 6.47
C SER A 38 29.40 21.80 7.71
N SER A 39 28.42 21.08 8.26
CA SER A 39 28.01 21.25 9.66
C SER A 39 28.06 19.91 10.39
N LYS A 40 29.03 19.80 11.30
CA LYS A 40 29.10 18.78 12.35
C LYS A 40 28.10 19.12 13.45
N GLY A 41 27.37 18.13 13.93
CA GLY A 41 26.56 18.19 15.15
C GLY A 41 26.60 16.84 15.85
N ASN A 42 27.08 16.84 17.09
CA ASN A 42 27.41 15.69 17.94
C ASN A 42 26.23 14.75 18.23
N SER A 43 26.46 13.43 18.13
CA SER A 43 25.65 12.41 18.81
C SER A 43 26.48 11.72 19.89
N ILE A 44 25.96 11.79 21.11
CA ILE A 44 26.48 11.21 22.36
C ILE A 44 26.51 9.68 22.25
N LYS A 45 27.61 9.05 22.67
CA LYS A 45 27.78 7.59 22.73
C LYS A 45 27.32 7.06 24.10
N ILE A 46 26.48 6.03 24.10
CA ILE A 46 26.25 5.14 25.24
C ILE A 46 26.63 3.72 24.77
N PRO A 47 27.54 3.00 25.44
CA PRO A 47 28.00 1.70 24.98
C PRO A 47 27.13 0.59 25.58
N LEU A 48 26.66 -0.34 24.74
CA LEU A 48 26.22 -1.65 25.19
C LEU A 48 26.90 -2.72 24.32
N ASN A 49 27.46 -3.67 25.06
CA ASN A 49 28.40 -4.71 24.69
C ASN A 49 27.75 -5.82 23.83
N ASP A 50 28.64 -6.49 23.09
CA ASP A 50 28.42 -7.52 22.09
C ASP A 50 27.63 -8.75 22.56
N GLY A 51 26.76 -9.23 21.67
CA GLY A 51 26.05 -10.50 21.77
C GLY A 51 25.54 -10.91 20.39
N VAL A 52 26.40 -11.61 19.66
CA VAL A 52 26.21 -12.34 18.39
C VAL A 52 24.74 -12.46 17.94
N GLY A 53 24.34 -11.62 16.99
CA GLY A 53 23.06 -11.68 16.28
C GLY A 53 23.32 -11.50 14.79
N LEU A 54 22.83 -12.44 14.00
CA LEU A 54 23.00 -12.52 12.55
C LEU A 54 22.62 -11.21 11.85
N ASP A 55 23.45 -10.79 10.88
CA ASP A 55 23.27 -9.62 10.02
C ASP A 55 22.05 -9.75 9.06
N ASP A 56 20.84 -9.87 9.59
CA ASP A 56 19.59 -9.75 8.81
C ASP A 56 19.15 -8.28 8.60
N ASP A 57 19.76 -7.34 9.33
CA ASP A 57 19.36 -5.92 9.36
C ASP A 57 19.93 -5.06 8.22
N ALA A 58 20.92 -5.55 7.46
CA ALA A 58 21.61 -4.74 6.46
C ALA A 58 20.87 -4.64 5.11
N LEU A 59 19.93 -5.56 4.82
CA LEU A 59 19.23 -5.67 3.52
C LEU A 59 17.74 -5.29 3.58
N ILE A 60 17.22 -4.94 4.77
CA ILE A 60 15.86 -4.42 4.98
C ILE A 60 15.77 -2.91 4.65
N LYS A 61 16.90 -2.24 4.35
CA LYS A 61 16.99 -0.76 4.37
C LYS A 61 16.40 0.02 3.20
N GLN A 62 15.79 -0.61 2.20
CA GLN A 62 15.07 0.15 1.18
C GLN A 62 13.71 -0.49 0.95
N GLU A 63 12.73 -0.01 1.72
CA GLU A 63 11.34 -0.09 1.30
C GLU A 63 11.23 0.50 -0.11
N PRO A 64 10.33 -0.03 -0.95
CA PRO A 64 10.15 0.50 -2.29
C PRO A 64 9.80 1.99 -2.18
N ASP A 65 10.64 2.84 -2.77
CA ASP A 65 10.27 4.24 -2.97
C ASP A 65 8.98 4.29 -3.80
N ASP A 66 8.08 5.23 -3.50
CA ASP A 66 6.76 5.33 -4.12
C ASP A 66 6.83 5.48 -5.64
N SER A 67 7.91 6.10 -6.11
CA SER A 67 8.27 6.20 -7.53
C SER A 67 8.42 4.82 -8.20
N ALA A 68 8.99 3.84 -7.49
CA ALA A 68 9.18 2.48 -8.00
C ALA A 68 7.85 1.69 -8.06
N LEU A 69 6.92 1.94 -7.13
CA LEU A 69 5.58 1.33 -7.12
C LEU A 69 4.74 1.83 -8.31
N SER A 70 4.87 3.12 -8.66
CA SER A 70 4.18 3.75 -9.79
C SER A 70 4.61 3.17 -11.16
N GLN A 71 5.90 2.84 -11.33
CA GLN A 71 6.42 2.27 -12.58
C GLN A 71 6.00 0.81 -12.80
N THR A 72 5.67 0.07 -11.73
CA THR A 72 5.22 -1.34 -11.82
C THR A 72 3.73 -1.52 -12.07
N ASN A 73 2.93 -0.44 -12.03
CA ASN A 73 1.46 -0.52 -12.13
C ASN A 73 0.94 -1.02 -13.49
N GLY A 74 1.66 -0.79 -14.59
CA GLY A 74 1.15 -1.09 -15.93
C GLY A 74 1.16 -2.56 -16.33
N GLU A 75 2.24 -3.29 -16.00
CA GLU A 75 2.43 -4.67 -16.49
C GLU A 75 1.71 -5.75 -15.66
N TRP A 76 1.29 -5.42 -14.43
CA TRP A 76 0.85 -6.42 -13.45
C TRP A 76 -0.60 -6.28 -13.01
N ASN A 77 -1.22 -5.11 -13.22
CA ASN A 77 -2.63 -4.92 -12.90
C ASN A 77 -3.56 -5.77 -13.76
N ASP A 78 -3.18 -6.06 -15.01
CA ASP A 78 -3.97 -6.90 -15.92
C ASP A 78 -3.97 -8.40 -15.51
N ILE A 79 -3.02 -8.82 -14.67
CA ILE A 79 -2.79 -10.23 -14.28
C ILE A 79 -3.60 -10.64 -13.05
N ILE A 80 -4.05 -9.67 -12.23
CA ILE A 80 -4.79 -9.93 -10.97
C ILE A 80 -6.11 -10.68 -11.22
N ASN A 81 -6.66 -10.57 -12.44
CA ASN A 81 -7.93 -11.17 -12.83
C ASN A 81 -7.83 -12.57 -13.45
N GLU A 82 -6.63 -13.13 -13.62
CA GLU A 82 -6.49 -14.50 -14.14
C GLU A 82 -7.06 -15.53 -13.14
N ASP A 83 -7.77 -16.54 -13.66
CA ASP A 83 -8.24 -17.67 -12.84
C ASP A 83 -7.04 -18.55 -12.46
N PRO A 84 -6.75 -18.80 -11.17
CA PRO A 84 -5.70 -19.71 -10.75
C PRO A 84 -5.80 -21.11 -11.39
N LEU A 85 -6.99 -21.52 -11.82
CA LEU A 85 -7.22 -22.80 -12.50
C LEU A 85 -6.76 -22.80 -13.96
N GLU A 86 -6.67 -21.65 -14.64
CA GLU A 86 -6.09 -21.57 -16.00
C GLU A 86 -4.61 -22.00 -16.01
N ILE A 87 -3.94 -21.93 -14.85
CA ILE A 87 -2.57 -22.41 -14.68
C ILE A 87 -2.47 -23.93 -14.87
N LEU A 88 -3.56 -24.67 -14.61
CA LEU A 88 -3.64 -26.12 -14.81
C LEU A 88 -3.80 -26.52 -16.29
N GLU A 89 -4.08 -25.56 -17.18
CA GLU A 89 -4.13 -25.81 -18.63
C GLU A 89 -2.73 -25.89 -19.25
N ASP A 90 -1.69 -25.36 -18.58
CA ASP A 90 -0.31 -25.46 -19.02
C ASP A 90 0.22 -26.89 -18.81
N PRO A 91 0.58 -27.64 -19.87
CA PRO A 91 1.02 -29.03 -19.77
C PRO A 91 2.27 -29.21 -18.90
N SER A 92 3.15 -28.21 -18.85
CA SER A 92 4.39 -28.25 -18.05
C SER A 92 4.10 -28.17 -16.56
N ILE A 93 3.13 -27.34 -16.19
CA ILE A 93 2.69 -27.12 -14.81
C ILE A 93 1.77 -28.26 -14.37
N ALA A 94 0.90 -28.75 -15.24
CA ALA A 94 0.01 -29.88 -14.97
C ALA A 94 0.76 -31.18 -14.64
N LEU A 95 1.95 -31.39 -15.20
CA LEU A 95 2.81 -32.54 -14.93
C LEU A 95 3.52 -32.42 -13.57
N GLU A 96 3.97 -31.22 -13.20
CA GLU A 96 4.57 -30.92 -11.89
C GLU A 96 3.50 -30.91 -10.77
N LEU A 97 2.27 -30.55 -11.11
CA LEU A 97 1.10 -30.48 -10.22
C LEU A 97 0.27 -31.78 -10.18
N SER A 98 0.83 -32.93 -10.56
CA SER A 98 0.13 -34.22 -10.44
C SER A 98 -0.17 -34.61 -8.98
N GLU A 99 0.29 -33.83 -8.01
CA GLU A 99 0.02 -33.99 -6.60
C GLU A 99 -1.31 -33.32 -6.21
N ASP A 100 -2.27 -34.15 -5.78
CA ASP A 100 -3.61 -33.79 -5.28
C ASP A 100 -3.66 -32.58 -4.31
N PRO A 101 -2.68 -32.36 -3.40
CA PRO A 101 -2.70 -31.23 -2.47
C PRO A 101 -2.65 -29.85 -3.14
N VAL A 102 -1.90 -29.70 -4.24
CA VAL A 102 -1.74 -28.37 -4.87
C VAL A 102 -2.97 -27.99 -5.67
N ARG A 103 -3.59 -28.97 -6.33
CA ARG A 103 -4.88 -28.78 -7.00
C ARG A 103 -5.98 -28.43 -6.01
N LEU A 104 -6.00 -29.08 -4.85
CA LEU A 104 -6.93 -28.74 -3.77
C LEU A 104 -6.73 -27.31 -3.29
N TYR A 105 -5.47 -26.91 -3.07
CA TYR A 105 -5.11 -25.54 -2.67
C TYR A 105 -5.54 -24.50 -3.72
N LEU A 106 -5.20 -24.71 -5.00
CA LEU A 106 -5.57 -23.78 -6.08
C LEU A 106 -7.09 -23.66 -6.23
N LYS A 107 -7.82 -24.76 -6.05
CA LYS A 107 -9.29 -24.76 -6.06
C LYS A 107 -9.86 -24.00 -4.86
N GLU A 108 -9.28 -24.16 -3.67
CA GLU A 108 -9.72 -23.47 -2.46
C GLU A 108 -9.54 -21.95 -2.59
N ILE A 109 -8.36 -21.48 -3.03
CA ILE A 109 -8.12 -20.04 -3.22
C ILE A 109 -8.93 -19.44 -4.37
N GLY A 110 -9.27 -20.24 -5.39
CA GLY A 110 -10.11 -19.82 -6.52
C GLY A 110 -11.56 -19.50 -6.11
N GLN A 111 -12.04 -20.08 -5.01
CA GLN A 111 -13.39 -19.82 -4.46
C GLN A 111 -13.48 -18.51 -3.68
N ILE A 112 -12.34 -17.91 -3.32
CA ILE A 112 -12.30 -16.68 -2.52
C ILE A 112 -12.53 -15.48 -3.42
N HIS A 113 -13.52 -14.65 -3.07
CA HIS A 113 -13.83 -13.43 -3.81
C HIS A 113 -12.70 -12.40 -3.70
N LEU A 114 -12.42 -11.74 -4.82
CA LEU A 114 -11.52 -10.59 -4.86
C LEU A 114 -12.14 -9.42 -4.08
N LEU A 115 -11.30 -8.70 -3.34
CA LEU A 115 -11.73 -7.52 -2.61
C LEU A 115 -11.84 -6.32 -3.56
N ASP A 116 -12.89 -5.53 -3.38
CA ASP A 116 -12.97 -4.20 -3.94
C ASP A 116 -12.19 -3.18 -3.07
N ALA A 117 -12.03 -1.96 -3.58
CA ALA A 117 -11.24 -0.94 -2.91
C ALA A 117 -11.85 -0.49 -1.58
N ASP A 118 -13.19 -0.52 -1.47
CA ASP A 118 -13.90 -0.16 -0.23
C ASP A 118 -13.73 -1.25 0.85
N SER A 119 -13.84 -2.53 0.49
CA SER A 119 -13.57 -3.63 1.42
C SER A 119 -12.12 -3.66 1.87
N GLU A 120 -11.18 -3.42 0.96
CA GLU A 120 -9.77 -3.34 1.28
C GLU A 120 -9.50 -2.23 2.31
N PHE A 121 -10.07 -1.04 2.09
CA PHE A 121 -9.96 0.09 3.02
C PHE A 121 -10.54 -0.23 4.40
N ARG A 122 -11.71 -0.88 4.46
CA ARG A 122 -12.35 -1.31 5.72
C ARG A 122 -11.54 -2.34 6.48
N LEU A 123 -11.00 -3.35 5.79
CA LEU A 123 -10.15 -4.37 6.40
C LEU A 123 -8.86 -3.74 6.93
N ALA A 124 -8.23 -2.87 6.14
CA ALA A 124 -7.03 -2.15 6.56
C ALA A 124 -7.30 -1.25 7.78
N ALA A 125 -8.44 -0.55 7.83
CA ALA A 125 -8.82 0.25 8.99
C ALA A 125 -8.98 -0.58 10.27
N ARG A 126 -9.56 -1.79 10.18
CA ARG A 126 -9.68 -2.70 11.33
C ARG A 126 -8.32 -3.18 11.84
N ILE A 127 -7.39 -3.48 10.92
CA ILE A 127 -6.02 -3.89 11.25
C ILE A 127 -5.26 -2.72 11.91
N GLU A 128 -5.31 -1.53 11.31
CA GLU A 128 -4.62 -0.34 11.81
C GLU A 128 -5.13 0.09 13.18
N ALA A 129 -6.45 -0.06 13.43
CA ALA A 129 -7.02 0.20 14.74
C ALA A 129 -6.40 -0.66 15.85
N GLN A 130 -6.12 -1.94 15.59
CA GLN A 130 -5.42 -2.80 16.56
C GLN A 130 -3.99 -2.31 16.79
N ILE A 131 -3.25 -2.02 15.72
CA ILE A 131 -1.86 -1.55 15.80
C ILE A 131 -1.77 -0.27 16.65
N HIS A 132 -2.67 0.68 16.39
CA HIS A 132 -2.75 1.93 17.14
C HIS A 132 -3.13 1.71 18.61
N LEU A 133 -4.11 0.84 18.87
CA LEU A 133 -4.53 0.51 20.22
C LEU A 133 -3.41 -0.17 21.03
N GLU A 134 -2.69 -1.12 20.43
CA GLU A 134 -1.54 -1.78 21.05
C GLU A 134 -0.43 -0.78 21.39
N LYS A 135 -0.16 0.19 20.52
CA LYS A 135 0.79 1.28 20.79
C LYS A 135 0.38 2.08 22.02
N LEU A 136 -0.89 2.45 22.15
CA LEU A 136 -1.40 3.18 23.32
C LEU A 136 -1.33 2.33 24.61
N ILE A 137 -1.66 1.04 24.51
CA ILE A 137 -1.60 0.08 25.62
C ILE A 137 -0.16 -0.11 26.10
N ASN A 138 0.82 -0.16 25.20
CA ASN A 138 2.25 -0.31 25.54
C ASN A 138 2.84 0.94 26.21
N GLN A 139 2.26 2.11 25.98
CA GLN A 139 2.62 3.36 26.66
C GLN A 139 1.93 3.53 28.02
N SER A 140 0.98 2.67 28.37
CA SER A 140 0.27 2.68 29.65
C SER A 140 0.98 1.80 30.69
N LYS A 141 0.85 2.13 31.98
CA LYS A 141 1.41 1.31 33.06
C LYS A 141 0.56 0.05 33.24
N ALA A 142 1.20 -1.11 33.31
CA ALA A 142 0.49 -2.40 33.38
C ALA A 142 -0.31 -2.60 34.67
N ASP A 143 0.17 -2.05 35.80
CA ASP A 143 -0.41 -2.22 37.13
C ASP A 143 -1.48 -1.18 37.50
N ASP A 144 -1.88 -0.32 36.56
CA ASP A 144 -2.88 0.72 36.80
C ASP A 144 -4.30 0.11 36.81
N PRO A 145 -5.09 0.27 37.91
CA PRO A 145 -6.47 -0.19 37.96
C PRO A 145 -7.40 0.47 36.92
N GLU A 146 -7.03 1.65 36.40
CA GLU A 146 -7.78 2.38 35.36
C GLU A 146 -7.00 2.45 34.04
N ARG A 147 -6.20 1.41 33.76
CA ARG A 147 -5.34 1.32 32.57
C ARG A 147 -6.10 1.60 31.27
N TYR A 148 -7.22 0.93 31.04
CA TYR A 148 -8.01 1.06 29.81
C TYR A 148 -8.72 2.42 29.75
N LYS A 149 -9.28 2.92 30.86
CA LYS A 149 -9.77 4.31 30.92
C LYS A 149 -8.70 5.32 30.52
N GLY A 150 -7.46 5.13 30.98
CA GLY A 150 -6.31 5.95 30.59
C GLY A 150 -5.97 5.84 29.09
N VAL A 151 -5.96 4.63 28.54
CA VAL A 151 -5.75 4.38 27.10
C VAL A 151 -6.82 5.06 26.25
N PHE A 152 -8.09 4.85 26.55
CA PHE A 152 -9.20 5.46 25.82
C PHE A 152 -9.28 6.98 26.01
N SER A 153 -8.86 7.50 27.17
CA SER A 153 -8.75 8.95 27.37
C SER A 153 -7.71 9.57 26.43
N LYS A 154 -6.55 8.94 26.27
CA LYS A 154 -5.53 9.38 25.30
C LYS A 154 -6.03 9.25 23.86
N LEU A 155 -6.71 8.16 23.53
CA LEU A 155 -7.31 7.97 22.22
C LEU A 155 -8.29 9.11 21.88
N ILE A 156 -9.13 9.51 22.85
CA ILE A 156 -10.06 10.63 22.66
C ILE A 156 -9.32 11.94 22.41
N ASP A 157 -8.25 12.22 23.17
CA ASP A 157 -7.42 13.41 22.93
C ASP A 157 -6.84 13.41 21.51
N GLU A 158 -6.20 12.32 21.11
CA GLU A 158 -5.64 12.17 19.75
C GLU A 158 -6.71 12.32 18.66
N THR A 159 -7.93 11.81 18.89
CA THR A 159 -9.03 11.90 17.93
C THR A 159 -9.51 13.34 17.75
N VAL A 160 -9.66 14.07 18.86
CA VAL A 160 -10.09 15.48 18.85
C VAL A 160 -8.99 16.38 18.25
N GLU A 161 -7.73 16.16 18.63
CA GLU A 161 -6.58 16.89 18.09
C GLU A 161 -6.40 16.63 16.58
N ALA A 162 -6.58 15.39 16.13
CA ALA A 162 -6.54 15.04 14.71
C ALA A 162 -7.66 15.75 13.93
N TRP A 163 -8.86 15.85 14.51
CA TRP A 163 -9.97 16.58 13.89
C TRP A 163 -9.68 18.08 13.77
N GLU A 164 -9.15 18.71 14.82
CA GLU A 164 -8.74 20.12 14.78
C GLU A 164 -7.62 20.36 13.76
N SER A 165 -6.67 19.44 13.67
CA SER A 165 -5.58 19.46 12.69
C SER A 165 -6.08 19.28 11.26
N LEU A 166 -7.09 18.44 11.04
CA LEU A 166 -7.77 18.29 9.76
C LEU A 166 -8.45 19.59 9.34
N GLN A 167 -9.21 20.22 10.24
CA GLN A 167 -9.89 21.47 9.95
C GLN A 167 -8.89 22.58 9.61
N THR A 168 -7.76 22.62 10.32
CA THR A 168 -6.68 23.58 10.06
C THR A 168 -6.05 23.32 8.68
N SER A 169 -5.73 22.06 8.38
CA SER A 169 -5.14 21.66 7.09
C SER A 169 -6.07 21.96 5.91
N ALA A 170 -7.38 21.69 6.06
CA ALA A 170 -8.37 21.98 5.02
C ALA A 170 -8.45 23.50 4.72
N ARG A 171 -8.42 24.35 5.77
CA ARG A 171 -8.39 25.81 5.62
C ARG A 171 -7.12 26.30 4.92
N GLU A 172 -5.97 25.71 5.22
CA GLU A 172 -4.70 26.06 4.57
C GLU A 172 -4.67 25.71 3.08
N MET A 173 -5.41 24.69 2.68
CA MET A 173 -5.51 24.22 1.28
C MET A 173 -6.60 24.94 0.47
N ASP A 174 -7.22 25.99 1.01
CA ASP A 174 -8.39 26.70 0.44
C ASP A 174 -9.57 25.76 0.09
N GLN A 175 -9.61 24.60 0.74
CA GLN A 175 -10.69 23.65 0.61
C GLN A 175 -11.83 24.04 1.54
N HIS A 176 -13.00 24.21 0.94
CA HIS A 176 -14.20 24.63 1.65
C HIS A 176 -15.00 23.43 2.23
N GLU A 177 -14.72 22.21 1.77
CA GLU A 177 -15.42 21.00 2.17
C GLU A 177 -14.54 20.17 3.11
N ILE A 178 -15.01 20.01 4.35
CA ILE A 178 -14.48 19.06 5.34
C ILE A 178 -15.42 17.85 5.39
N PRO A 179 -14.96 16.66 5.81
CA PRO A 179 -15.83 15.50 5.87
C PRO A 179 -16.86 15.66 7.00
N ASP A 180 -18.04 15.10 6.81
CA ASP A 180 -19.13 15.14 7.79
C ASP A 180 -18.82 14.17 8.93
N LEU A 181 -18.70 14.72 10.15
CA LEU A 181 -18.40 13.97 11.37
C LEU A 181 -19.45 12.89 11.69
N ALA A 182 -20.73 13.18 11.47
CA ALA A 182 -21.81 12.25 11.78
C ALA A 182 -21.80 11.07 10.80
N LEU A 183 -21.55 11.32 9.52
CA LEU A 183 -21.39 10.27 8.51
C LEU A 183 -20.13 9.42 8.77
N MET A 184 -18.99 10.06 9.12
CA MET A 184 -17.78 9.33 9.51
C MET A 184 -18.01 8.44 10.74
N LEU A 185 -18.67 8.98 11.77
CA LEU A 185 -18.96 8.22 12.99
C LEU A 185 -19.93 7.05 12.71
N ALA A 186 -20.96 7.28 11.90
CA ALA A 186 -21.92 6.24 11.53
C ALA A 186 -21.24 5.11 10.73
N GLU A 187 -20.40 5.46 9.76
CA GLU A 187 -19.60 4.50 8.99
C GLU A 187 -18.64 3.72 9.90
N ALA A 188 -17.91 4.40 10.79
CA ALA A 188 -16.98 3.77 11.71
C ALA A 188 -17.68 2.77 12.65
N GLN A 189 -18.88 3.10 13.14
CA GLN A 189 -19.66 2.19 13.99
C GLN A 189 -20.28 1.04 13.20
N LEU A 190 -20.69 1.26 11.95
CA LEU A 190 -21.14 0.19 11.05
C LEU A 190 -20.02 -0.82 10.79
N LEU A 191 -18.78 -0.33 10.60
CA LEU A 191 -17.60 -1.16 10.39
C LEU A 191 -17.32 -2.10 11.57
N LYS A 192 -17.76 -1.79 12.80
CA LYS A 192 -17.64 -2.73 13.94
C LYS A 192 -18.52 -3.97 13.77
N ARG A 193 -19.67 -3.83 13.08
CA ARG A 193 -20.66 -4.91 12.89
C ARG A 193 -20.34 -5.76 11.67
N GLN A 194 -20.04 -5.13 10.54
CA GLN A 194 -19.76 -5.82 9.29
C GLN A 194 -18.74 -5.03 8.46
N TRP A 195 -17.84 -5.74 7.78
CA TRP A 195 -16.93 -5.13 6.80
C TRP A 195 -17.44 -5.29 5.38
N GLN A 196 -18.13 -6.39 5.09
CA GLN A 196 -18.86 -6.61 3.84
C GLN A 196 -20.11 -5.75 3.89
N ALA A 197 -20.09 -4.64 3.17
CA ALA A 197 -21.25 -3.81 2.93
C ALA A 197 -21.20 -3.37 1.47
N ASP A 198 -22.34 -3.47 0.78
CA ASP A 198 -22.48 -3.11 -0.62
C ASP A 198 -22.44 -1.59 -0.84
N ASP A 199 -22.69 -0.82 0.22
CA ASP A 199 -22.62 0.64 0.20
C ASP A 199 -21.16 1.10 0.07
N PRO A 200 -20.85 2.17 -0.68
CA PRO A 200 -19.50 2.71 -0.76
C PRO A 200 -19.05 3.30 0.58
N SER A 201 -17.73 3.30 0.84
CA SER A 201 -17.18 3.96 2.02
C SER A 201 -17.31 5.49 1.88
N TYR A 202 -17.95 6.14 2.85
CA TYR A 202 -18.11 7.60 2.85
C TYR A 202 -16.74 8.28 2.94
N LEU A 203 -15.94 7.91 3.94
CA LEU A 203 -14.62 8.49 4.13
C LEU A 203 -13.73 8.22 2.92
N ARG A 204 -13.69 7.00 2.39
CA ARG A 204 -12.88 6.70 1.21
C ARG A 204 -13.32 7.54 0.01
N SER A 205 -14.63 7.68 -0.22
CA SER A 205 -15.16 8.50 -1.31
C SER A 205 -14.79 9.98 -1.17
N TYR A 206 -14.77 10.50 0.06
CA TYR A 206 -14.29 11.85 0.34
C TYR A 206 -12.78 12.00 0.06
N LEU A 207 -11.97 11.00 0.42
CA LEU A 207 -10.52 11.01 0.23
C LEU A 207 -10.11 10.81 -1.24
N ASP A 208 -10.92 10.10 -2.02
CA ASP A 208 -10.69 9.76 -3.42
C ASP A 208 -11.10 10.91 -4.37
N ASN A 209 -10.39 12.04 -4.27
CA ASN A 209 -10.57 13.21 -5.13
C ASN A 209 -9.55 13.28 -6.30
N GLY A 210 -8.80 12.20 -6.54
CA GLY A 210 -7.73 12.12 -7.57
C GLY A 210 -6.38 12.71 -7.16
N LEU A 211 -6.28 13.40 -6.02
CA LEU A 211 -5.04 13.89 -5.41
C LEU A 211 -4.41 12.88 -4.43
N TRP A 212 -5.17 11.86 -4.03
CA TRP A 212 -4.72 10.82 -3.11
C TRP A 212 -3.52 10.05 -3.67
N GLY A 213 -2.42 10.01 -2.90
CA GLY A 213 -1.15 9.37 -3.26
C GLY A 213 -0.28 10.19 -4.22
N LYS A 214 -0.65 11.44 -4.54
CA LYS A 214 0.12 12.32 -5.44
C LYS A 214 0.53 13.63 -4.77
N ASP A 215 -0.37 14.23 -4.01
CA ASP A 215 -0.14 15.51 -3.36
C ASP A 215 0.22 15.33 -1.87
N ALA A 216 1.34 15.92 -1.46
CA ALA A 216 1.87 15.77 -0.11
C ALA A 216 1.07 16.56 0.96
N GLN A 217 0.33 17.62 0.57
CA GLN A 217 -0.53 18.34 1.49
C GLN A 217 -1.83 17.57 1.72
N TRP A 218 -2.40 17.02 0.65
CA TRP A 218 -3.56 16.14 0.73
C TRP A 218 -3.27 14.87 1.53
N GLU A 219 -2.08 14.28 1.38
CA GLU A 219 -1.67 13.13 2.19
C GLU A 219 -1.69 13.44 3.70
N LYS A 220 -1.31 14.65 4.12
CA LYS A 220 -1.42 15.05 5.53
C LYS A 220 -2.88 15.12 5.99
N LEU A 221 -3.76 15.69 5.17
CA LEU A 221 -5.19 15.75 5.44
C LEU A 221 -5.78 14.34 5.57
N VAL A 222 -5.42 13.43 4.65
CA VAL A 222 -5.82 12.03 4.68
C VAL A 222 -5.41 11.37 6.01
N ARG A 223 -4.16 11.56 6.44
CA ARG A 223 -3.65 11.01 7.71
C ARG A 223 -4.51 11.48 8.89
N PHE A 224 -4.80 12.78 8.98
CA PHE A 224 -5.67 13.29 10.05
C PHE A 224 -7.10 12.74 9.96
N ALA A 225 -7.69 12.68 8.78
CA ALA A 225 -9.05 12.16 8.57
C ALA A 225 -9.14 10.69 8.98
N PHE A 226 -8.14 9.91 8.59
CA PHE A 226 -8.03 8.50 8.92
C PHE A 226 -7.80 8.29 10.42
N THR A 227 -6.93 9.07 11.07
CA THR A 227 -6.76 9.04 12.54
C THR A 227 -8.07 9.35 13.26
N THR A 228 -8.81 10.38 12.84
CA THR A 228 -10.12 10.69 13.41
C THR A 228 -11.10 9.52 13.23
N PHE A 229 -11.14 8.91 12.04
CA PHE A 229 -12.00 7.76 11.76
C PHE A 229 -11.65 6.53 12.61
N LEU A 230 -10.36 6.19 12.73
CA LEU A 230 -9.91 5.09 13.59
C LEU A 230 -10.29 5.34 15.05
N GLY A 231 -10.13 6.57 15.52
CA GLY A 231 -10.61 7.01 16.84
C GLY A 231 -12.09 6.71 17.04
N MET A 232 -12.93 7.14 16.09
CA MET A 232 -14.38 6.87 16.10
C MET A 232 -14.72 5.39 16.02
N TYR A 233 -13.96 4.58 15.28
CA TYR A 233 -14.17 3.13 15.16
C TYR A 233 -13.85 2.41 16.47
N MET A 234 -12.79 2.81 17.16
CA MET A 234 -12.36 2.19 18.41
C MET A 234 -13.26 2.56 19.60
N MET A 235 -14.01 3.67 19.53
CA MET A 235 -14.90 4.09 20.63
C MET A 235 -15.96 3.02 20.97
N PRO A 236 -16.29 2.85 22.27
CA PRO A 236 -17.40 2.00 22.70
C PRO A 236 -18.74 2.45 22.11
N ASN A 237 -19.64 1.50 21.84
CA ASN A 237 -20.92 1.78 21.18
C ASN A 237 -21.77 2.80 21.98
N SER A 238 -21.78 2.68 23.31
CA SER A 238 -22.52 3.61 24.20
C SER A 238 -22.02 5.04 24.10
N LEU A 239 -20.70 5.23 23.97
CA LEU A 239 -20.09 6.54 23.77
C LEU A 239 -20.42 7.10 22.38
N ALA A 240 -20.33 6.26 21.35
CA ALA A 240 -20.62 6.65 19.98
C ALA A 240 -22.08 7.06 19.78
N GLU A 241 -23.05 6.37 20.40
CA GLU A 241 -24.47 6.74 20.37
C GLU A 241 -24.71 8.12 20.98
N ASN A 242 -24.11 8.39 22.16
CA ASN A 242 -24.20 9.70 22.81
C ASN A 242 -23.55 10.80 21.96
N MET A 243 -22.41 10.50 21.34
CA MET A 243 -21.70 11.42 20.45
C MET A 243 -22.51 11.73 19.19
N LEU A 244 -23.12 10.72 18.57
CA LEU A 244 -23.99 10.89 17.40
C LEU A 244 -25.23 11.75 17.72
N ALA A 245 -25.84 11.53 18.89
CA ALA A 245 -26.95 12.36 19.37
C ALA A 245 -26.54 13.83 19.65
N ASN A 246 -25.27 14.09 19.90
CA ASN A 246 -24.73 15.45 20.04
C ASN A 246 -24.42 16.07 18.68
N LEU A 247 -23.78 15.31 17.78
CA LEU A 247 -23.46 15.74 16.42
C LEU A 247 -24.70 16.10 15.62
N THR A 248 -25.79 15.33 15.74
CA THR A 248 -27.08 15.66 15.10
C THR A 248 -27.72 16.97 15.58
N LYS A 249 -27.31 17.50 16.74
CA LYS A 249 -27.83 18.76 17.29
C LYS A 249 -26.93 19.96 17.04
N LYS A 250 -25.61 19.77 17.02
CA LYS A 250 -24.62 20.85 17.00
C LYS A 250 -23.68 20.82 15.79
N GLU A 251 -23.60 19.70 15.06
CA GLU A 251 -22.74 19.49 13.89
C GLU A 251 -21.24 19.73 14.14
N THR A 252 -20.81 19.80 15.40
CA THR A 252 -19.42 20.08 15.79
C THR A 252 -18.89 19.00 16.71
N MET A 253 -17.61 18.66 16.56
CA MET A 253 -16.91 17.73 17.46
C MET A 253 -17.08 18.16 18.93
N PRO A 254 -17.60 17.30 19.82
CA PRO A 254 -17.69 17.61 21.24
C PRO A 254 -16.30 17.77 21.87
N GLN A 255 -16.20 18.55 22.94
CA GLN A 255 -14.95 18.70 23.69
C GLN A 255 -14.47 17.37 24.27
N ALA A 256 -13.16 17.12 24.26
CA ALA A 256 -12.55 15.90 24.80
C ALA A 256 -12.98 15.61 26.24
N SER A 257 -13.09 16.63 27.10
CA SER A 257 -13.54 16.49 28.49
C SER A 257 -14.98 15.97 28.62
N TRP A 258 -15.87 16.35 27.69
CA TRP A 258 -17.24 15.87 27.65
C TRP A 258 -17.29 14.40 27.24
N ILE A 259 -16.49 14.00 26.24
CA ILE A 259 -16.40 12.62 25.75
C ILE A 259 -15.82 11.71 26.85
N LYS A 260 -14.72 12.13 27.48
CA LYS A 260 -14.06 11.38 28.57
C LYS A 260 -14.98 11.10 29.76
N ARG A 261 -15.86 12.04 30.12
CA ARG A 261 -16.82 11.85 31.23
C ARG A 261 -17.85 10.74 30.94
N GLN A 262 -18.07 10.41 29.67
CA GLN A 262 -18.99 9.35 29.24
C GLN A 262 -18.28 8.02 29.01
N LEU A 263 -16.99 7.91 29.35
CA LEU A 263 -16.28 6.64 29.25
C LEU A 263 -16.95 5.59 30.15
N PRO A 264 -17.20 4.38 29.61
CA PRO A 264 -17.70 3.27 30.40
C PRO A 264 -16.73 2.77 31.47
N GLU A 265 -17.18 1.76 32.23
CA GLU A 265 -16.34 1.10 33.22
C GLU A 265 -15.17 0.34 32.59
N GLU A 266 -14.11 0.17 33.39
CA GLU A 266 -12.84 -0.46 32.98
C GLU A 266 -13.03 -1.85 32.36
N THR A 267 -13.98 -2.63 32.89
CA THR A 267 -14.31 -3.97 32.38
C THR A 267 -14.86 -3.93 30.96
N GLN A 268 -15.74 -2.97 30.66
CA GLN A 268 -16.31 -2.81 29.32
C GLN A 268 -15.26 -2.31 28.32
N LEU A 269 -14.35 -1.43 28.76
CA LEU A 269 -13.25 -0.96 27.92
C LEU A 269 -12.25 -2.07 27.59
N LYS A 270 -11.99 -2.97 28.55
CA LYS A 270 -11.20 -4.18 28.32
C LYS A 270 -11.88 -5.10 27.31
N GLU A 271 -13.18 -5.36 27.46
CA GLU A 271 -13.95 -6.17 26.51
C GLU A 271 -13.95 -5.56 25.10
N GLU A 272 -14.07 -4.24 24.98
CA GLU A 272 -13.96 -3.55 23.70
C GLU A 272 -12.56 -3.74 23.08
N THR A 273 -11.50 -3.64 23.88
CA THR A 273 -10.12 -3.89 23.42
C THR A 273 -9.95 -5.30 22.87
N ASP A 274 -10.45 -6.31 23.59
CA ASP A 274 -10.42 -7.71 23.14
C ASP A 274 -11.24 -7.90 21.85
N SER A 275 -12.37 -7.20 21.73
CA SER A 275 -13.24 -7.21 20.56
C SER A 275 -12.55 -6.61 19.33
N ILE A 276 -11.85 -5.48 19.48
CA ILE A 276 -11.06 -4.83 18.43
C ILE A 276 -9.98 -5.78 17.93
N LYS A 277 -9.26 -6.44 18.84
CA LYS A 277 -8.22 -7.41 18.48
C LYS A 277 -8.77 -8.58 17.67
N ARG A 278 -9.89 -9.17 18.10
CA ARG A 278 -10.54 -10.28 17.36
C ARG A 278 -10.96 -9.87 15.95
N ARG A 279 -11.56 -8.68 15.80
CA ARG A 279 -11.97 -8.14 14.48
C ARG A 279 -10.76 -7.88 13.59
N ALA A 280 -9.65 -7.40 14.15
CA ALA A 280 -8.41 -7.17 13.42
C ALA A 280 -7.78 -8.49 12.96
N ASP A 281 -7.71 -9.51 13.82
CA ASP A 281 -7.21 -10.85 13.46
C ASP A 281 -8.04 -11.47 12.32
N GLU A 282 -9.38 -11.37 12.39
CA GLU A 282 -10.29 -11.80 11.33
C GLU A 282 -10.02 -11.04 10.02
N SER A 283 -9.85 -9.72 10.11
CA SER A 283 -9.63 -8.86 8.94
C SER A 283 -8.28 -9.12 8.29
N ASN A 284 -7.25 -9.34 9.09
CA ASN A 284 -5.91 -9.72 8.65
C ASN A 284 -5.95 -11.04 7.88
N GLN A 285 -6.60 -12.08 8.44
CA GLN A 285 -6.76 -13.36 7.75
C GLN A 285 -7.55 -13.22 6.43
N THR A 286 -8.60 -12.41 6.43
CA THR A 286 -9.43 -12.16 5.25
C THR A 286 -8.62 -11.46 4.15
N LEU A 287 -7.86 -10.42 4.51
CA LEU A 287 -7.01 -9.68 3.59
C LEU A 287 -5.93 -10.59 2.99
N ILE A 288 -5.30 -11.45 3.79
CA ILE A 288 -4.32 -12.43 3.30
C ILE A 288 -4.98 -13.41 2.32
N ARG A 289 -6.10 -14.03 2.73
CA ARG A 289 -6.81 -15.05 1.93
C ARG A 289 -7.25 -14.53 0.56
N ALA A 290 -7.81 -13.33 0.51
CA ALA A 290 -8.25 -12.70 -0.73
C ALA A 290 -7.11 -12.44 -1.73
N ASN A 291 -5.87 -12.32 -1.24
CA ASN A 291 -4.70 -12.01 -2.05
C ASN A 291 -3.81 -13.23 -2.36
N LEU A 292 -4.20 -14.45 -1.97
CA LEU A 292 -3.42 -15.66 -2.29
C LEU A 292 -3.33 -15.91 -3.81
N ARG A 293 -4.38 -15.56 -4.57
CA ARG A 293 -4.39 -15.67 -6.04
C ARG A 293 -3.31 -14.81 -6.69
N LEU A 294 -3.10 -13.60 -6.15
CA LEU A 294 -2.04 -12.69 -6.60
C LEU A 294 -0.67 -13.35 -6.48
N VAL A 295 -0.38 -14.02 -5.36
CA VAL A 295 0.89 -14.71 -5.13
C VAL A 295 1.15 -15.76 -6.20
N VAL A 296 0.16 -16.61 -6.48
CA VAL A 296 0.28 -17.67 -7.49
C VAL A 296 0.54 -17.09 -8.89
N SER A 297 -0.19 -16.04 -9.27
CA SER A 297 -0.01 -15.36 -10.56
C SER A 297 1.41 -14.79 -10.73
N ILE A 298 1.99 -14.22 -9.66
CA ILE A 298 3.35 -13.71 -9.67
C ILE A 298 4.37 -14.85 -9.73
N ALA A 299 4.17 -15.90 -8.91
CA ALA A 299 5.07 -17.06 -8.83
C ALA A 299 5.19 -17.81 -10.17
N LYS A 300 4.11 -17.87 -10.97
CA LYS A 300 4.10 -18.51 -12.30
C LYS A 300 5.23 -17.98 -13.22
N ARG A 301 5.55 -16.69 -13.15
CA ARG A 301 6.63 -16.09 -13.98
C ARG A 301 8.03 -16.49 -13.53
N TYR A 302 8.16 -17.12 -12.36
CA TYR A 302 9.42 -17.58 -11.77
C TYR A 302 9.71 -19.06 -12.01
N LEU A 303 8.80 -19.79 -12.66
CA LEU A 303 8.97 -21.20 -13.05
C LEU A 303 10.23 -21.44 -13.90
N GLY A 304 10.73 -22.68 -13.85
CA GLY A 304 11.89 -23.13 -14.62
C GLY A 304 13.24 -22.55 -14.16
N ARG A 305 13.30 -21.93 -12.97
CA ARG A 305 14.53 -21.33 -12.41
C ARG A 305 15.28 -22.24 -11.44
N GLY A 306 14.91 -23.52 -11.34
CA GLY A 306 15.57 -24.50 -10.46
C GLY A 306 14.97 -24.61 -9.06
N ILE A 307 13.79 -24.04 -8.83
CA ILE A 307 13.01 -24.14 -7.59
C ILE A 307 11.62 -24.70 -7.94
N SER A 308 11.08 -25.56 -7.08
CA SER A 308 9.72 -26.11 -7.21
C SER A 308 8.67 -25.01 -7.18
N PHE A 309 7.59 -25.16 -7.95
CA PHE A 309 6.50 -24.18 -7.94
C PHE A 309 5.89 -23.96 -6.55
N LEU A 310 5.77 -25.03 -5.75
CA LEU A 310 5.26 -24.95 -4.39
C LEU A 310 6.13 -24.04 -3.51
N ASP A 311 7.44 -24.19 -3.58
CA ASP A 311 8.37 -23.38 -2.80
C ASP A 311 8.30 -21.91 -3.21
N LEU A 312 8.13 -21.62 -4.51
CA LEU A 312 7.91 -20.26 -5.00
C LEU A 312 6.62 -19.65 -4.43
N ILE A 313 5.53 -20.42 -4.39
CA ILE A 313 4.26 -19.97 -3.79
C ILE A 313 4.45 -19.71 -2.30
N GLN A 314 5.10 -20.60 -1.55
CA GLN A 314 5.28 -20.43 -0.12
C GLN A 314 6.13 -19.21 0.23
N GLU A 315 7.22 -18.99 -0.50
CA GLU A 315 8.07 -17.81 -0.33
C GLU A 315 7.37 -16.53 -0.76
N GLY A 316 6.52 -16.62 -1.79
CA GLY A 316 5.61 -15.54 -2.17
C GLY A 316 4.59 -15.21 -1.09
N ASN A 317 3.99 -16.23 -0.43
CA ASN A 317 3.08 -16.06 0.69
C ASN A 317 3.78 -15.40 1.88
N LEU A 318 5.05 -15.74 2.14
CA LEU A 318 5.87 -15.07 3.14
C LEU A 318 6.09 -13.58 2.80
N GLY A 319 6.28 -13.27 1.52
CA GLY A 319 6.32 -11.90 1.02
C GLY A 319 4.99 -11.16 1.21
N LEU A 320 3.86 -11.83 0.93
CA LEU A 320 2.51 -11.28 1.14
C LEU A 320 2.27 -10.96 2.63
N LEU A 321 2.62 -11.87 3.54
CA LEU A 321 2.48 -11.64 4.99
C LEU A 321 3.26 -10.39 5.44
N ARG A 322 4.48 -10.18 4.92
CA ARG A 322 5.29 -8.97 5.18
C ARG A 322 4.65 -7.72 4.59
N ALA A 323 3.98 -7.82 3.44
CA ALA A 323 3.26 -6.71 2.84
C ALA A 323 2.08 -6.31 3.73
N VAL A 324 1.27 -7.27 4.19
CA VAL A 324 0.11 -6.98 5.05
C VAL A 324 0.54 -6.30 6.35
N SER A 325 1.64 -6.74 6.99
CA SER A 325 2.09 -6.16 8.25
C SER A 325 2.64 -4.73 8.14
N LYS A 326 2.95 -4.27 6.93
CA LYS A 326 3.55 -2.95 6.67
C LYS A 326 2.69 -2.04 5.79
N PHE A 327 1.53 -2.51 5.37
CA PHE A 327 0.68 -1.76 4.46
C PHE A 327 0.09 -0.54 5.16
N ASP A 328 0.25 0.63 4.56
CA ASP A 328 -0.33 1.88 5.04
C ASP A 328 -1.47 2.33 4.11
N PRO A 329 -2.74 2.20 4.54
CA PRO A 329 -3.90 2.58 3.72
C PRO A 329 -4.00 4.10 3.49
N THR A 330 -3.29 4.94 4.27
CA THR A 330 -3.36 6.39 4.14
C THR A 330 -2.65 6.91 2.88
N ARG A 331 -1.77 6.10 2.27
CA ARG A 331 -1.01 6.49 1.09
C ARG A 331 -1.82 6.48 -0.21
N GLY A 332 -3.00 5.84 -0.23
CA GLY A 332 -3.91 5.85 -1.37
C GLY A 332 -3.55 4.91 -2.52
N PHE A 333 -2.58 4.03 -2.33
CA PHE A 333 -2.27 2.96 -3.28
C PHE A 333 -3.06 1.70 -2.93
N LYS A 334 -3.49 0.96 -3.96
CA LYS A 334 -4.08 -0.38 -3.77
C LYS A 334 -3.08 -1.32 -3.11
N PHE A 335 -3.57 -2.19 -2.24
CA PHE A 335 -2.79 -3.20 -1.55
C PHE A 335 -2.09 -4.13 -2.54
N SER A 336 -2.75 -4.53 -3.63
CA SER A 336 -2.16 -5.40 -4.65
C SER A 336 -0.89 -4.80 -5.28
N THR A 337 -0.86 -3.49 -5.53
CA THR A 337 0.34 -2.77 -6.01
C THR A 337 1.48 -2.90 -5.02
N TYR A 338 1.21 -2.67 -3.73
CA TYR A 338 2.22 -2.76 -2.68
C TYR A 338 2.70 -4.20 -2.44
N ALA A 339 1.77 -5.15 -2.36
CA ALA A 339 2.04 -6.57 -2.14
C ALA A 339 2.87 -7.18 -3.27
N THR A 340 2.64 -6.78 -4.52
CA THR A 340 3.39 -7.27 -5.68
C THR A 340 4.90 -7.07 -5.51
N TRP A 341 5.34 -5.95 -4.95
CA TRP A 341 6.76 -5.69 -4.70
C TRP A 341 7.34 -6.67 -3.69
N TRP A 342 6.68 -6.85 -2.55
CA TRP A 342 7.12 -7.74 -1.47
C TRP A 342 7.14 -9.21 -1.89
N ILE A 343 6.10 -9.65 -2.62
CA ILE A 343 6.01 -11.01 -3.16
C ILE A 343 7.19 -11.24 -4.12
N ARG A 344 7.41 -10.32 -5.06
CA ARG A 344 8.51 -10.40 -6.03
C ARG A 344 9.88 -10.44 -5.36
N GLN A 345 10.08 -9.60 -4.35
CA GLN A 345 11.33 -9.50 -3.61
C GLN A 345 11.61 -10.79 -2.85
N SER A 346 10.59 -11.34 -2.18
CA SER A 346 10.70 -12.60 -1.44
C SER A 346 11.08 -13.77 -2.36
N ILE A 347 10.34 -13.94 -3.45
CA ILE A 347 10.58 -15.01 -4.44
C ILE A 347 11.97 -14.86 -5.08
N SER A 348 12.34 -13.64 -5.51
CA SER A 348 13.62 -13.40 -6.19
C SER A 348 14.80 -13.66 -5.25
N ARG A 349 14.69 -13.27 -3.98
CA ARG A 349 15.70 -13.57 -2.95
C ARG A 349 15.82 -15.07 -2.73
N TYR A 350 14.71 -15.78 -2.58
CA TYR A 350 14.72 -17.22 -2.37
C TYR A 350 15.42 -17.97 -3.51
N ILE A 351 15.13 -17.61 -4.76
CA ILE A 351 15.79 -18.19 -5.94
C ILE A 351 17.29 -17.91 -5.92
N ALA A 352 17.71 -16.68 -5.63
CA ALA A 352 19.12 -16.33 -5.57
C ALA A 352 19.88 -17.17 -4.52
N GLU A 353 19.20 -17.51 -3.43
CA GLU A 353 19.77 -18.23 -2.29
C GLU A 353 19.75 -19.77 -2.45
N HIS A 354 18.72 -20.35 -3.06
CA HIS A 354 18.44 -21.80 -3.02
C HIS A 354 18.38 -22.49 -4.40
N ALA A 355 18.31 -21.75 -5.51
CA ALA A 355 18.11 -22.37 -6.84
C ALA A 355 19.30 -23.19 -7.35
N ARG A 356 20.45 -23.09 -6.70
CA ARG A 356 21.67 -23.80 -7.07
C ARG A 356 22.14 -24.68 -5.93
N THR A 357 22.69 -25.84 -6.28
CA THR A 357 23.29 -26.78 -5.33
C THR A 357 24.40 -26.13 -4.48
N ILE A 358 25.15 -25.20 -5.08
CA ILE A 358 26.16 -24.41 -4.36
C ILE A 358 25.62 -22.99 -4.21
N ARG A 359 25.46 -22.55 -2.95
CA ARG A 359 24.98 -21.21 -2.62
C ARG A 359 25.96 -20.15 -3.14
N ILE A 360 25.41 -19.18 -3.85
CA ILE A 360 26.14 -18.00 -4.33
C ILE A 360 25.56 -16.78 -3.63
N PRO A 361 26.39 -15.83 -3.13
CA PRO A 361 25.89 -14.58 -2.58
C PRO A 361 24.97 -13.81 -3.55
N VAL A 362 23.91 -13.18 -3.02
CA VAL A 362 22.86 -12.52 -3.82
C VAL A 362 23.42 -11.47 -4.80
N HIS A 363 24.38 -10.65 -4.36
CA HIS A 363 25.00 -9.63 -5.22
C HIS A 363 25.72 -10.22 -6.45
N LEU A 364 26.32 -11.41 -6.32
CA LEU A 364 26.93 -12.11 -7.45
C LEU A 364 25.85 -12.70 -8.38
N PHE A 365 24.77 -13.22 -7.82
CA PHE A 365 23.63 -13.70 -8.61
C PHE A 365 22.98 -12.56 -9.42
N GLU A 366 22.83 -11.38 -8.83
CA GLU A 366 22.34 -10.17 -9.52
C GLU A 366 23.29 -9.74 -10.64
N ALA A 367 24.61 -9.78 -10.40
CA ALA A 367 25.60 -9.48 -11.43
C ALA A 367 25.50 -10.45 -12.61
N ILE A 368 25.40 -11.76 -12.35
CA ILE A 368 25.20 -12.80 -13.38
C ILE A 368 23.90 -12.53 -14.16
N THR A 369 22.80 -12.26 -13.47
CA THR A 369 21.51 -12.00 -14.11
C THR A 369 21.55 -10.74 -14.98
N ARG A 370 22.26 -9.70 -14.54
CA ARG A 370 22.46 -8.47 -15.31
C ARG A 370 23.26 -8.74 -16.58
N ILE A 371 24.37 -9.50 -16.48
CA ILE A 371 25.18 -9.91 -17.63
C ILE A 371 24.33 -10.71 -18.62
N LEU A 372 23.53 -11.68 -18.15
CA LEU A 372 22.65 -12.47 -19.03
C LEU A 372 21.59 -11.61 -19.74
N ARG A 373 21.07 -10.55 -19.10
CA ARG A 373 20.14 -9.61 -19.73
C ARG A 373 20.83 -8.79 -20.84
N VAL A 374 22.00 -8.23 -20.53
CA VAL A 374 22.80 -7.48 -21.51
C VAL A 374 23.19 -8.39 -22.68
N GLN A 375 23.63 -9.61 -22.39
CA GLN A 375 23.96 -10.62 -23.40
C GLN A 375 22.77 -10.87 -24.33
N ARG A 376 21.56 -11.11 -23.81
CA ARG A 376 20.36 -11.33 -24.65
C ARG A 376 20.03 -10.11 -25.50
N ALA A 377 20.11 -8.91 -24.94
CA ALA A 377 19.88 -7.67 -25.69
C ALA A 377 20.91 -7.51 -26.82
N LEU A 378 22.18 -7.77 -26.54
CA LEU A 378 23.26 -7.71 -27.53
C LEU A 378 23.10 -8.76 -28.63
N VAL A 379 22.72 -10.00 -28.28
CA VAL A 379 22.42 -11.06 -29.26
C VAL A 379 21.30 -10.60 -30.21
N GLN A 380 20.25 -9.97 -29.68
CA GLN A 380 19.15 -9.45 -30.50
C GLN A 380 19.60 -8.35 -31.45
N THR A 381 20.50 -7.45 -31.01
CA THR A 381 21.01 -6.37 -31.86
C THR A 381 22.09 -6.80 -32.85
N LEU A 382 22.96 -7.75 -32.48
CA LEU A 382 24.14 -8.14 -33.26
C LEU A 382 23.88 -9.38 -34.14
N GLY A 383 22.84 -10.16 -33.85
CA GLY A 383 22.56 -11.42 -34.53
C GLY A 383 23.60 -12.53 -34.28
N ARG A 384 24.53 -12.32 -33.35
CA ARG A 384 25.59 -13.25 -32.94
C ARG A 384 25.81 -13.18 -31.42
N GLU A 385 26.54 -14.15 -30.89
CA GLU A 385 26.99 -14.08 -29.49
C GLU A 385 27.96 -12.89 -29.29
N PRO A 386 27.77 -12.09 -28.23
CA PRO A 386 28.65 -10.96 -27.92
C PRO A 386 29.99 -11.46 -27.36
N THR A 387 31.07 -10.74 -27.65
CA THR A 387 32.39 -11.03 -27.09
C THR A 387 32.49 -10.58 -25.63
N LEU A 388 33.50 -11.07 -24.91
CA LEU A 388 33.76 -10.66 -23.52
C LEU A 388 34.00 -9.15 -23.38
N GLU A 389 34.64 -8.54 -24.37
CA GLU A 389 34.88 -7.09 -24.41
C GLU A 389 33.57 -6.31 -24.60
N GLU A 390 32.63 -6.83 -25.40
CA GLU A 390 31.32 -6.23 -25.62
C GLU A 390 30.40 -6.33 -24.39
N LEU A 391 30.60 -7.34 -23.51
CA LEU A 391 29.87 -7.51 -22.26
C LEU A 391 30.44 -6.70 -21.08
N ALA A 392 31.65 -6.16 -21.20
CA ALA A 392 32.34 -5.39 -20.15
C ALA A 392 32.02 -3.89 -20.17
N LEU A 393 31.33 -3.41 -21.22
CA LEU A 393 30.77 -2.06 -21.35
C LEU A 393 29.45 -1.92 -20.58
#